data_AF-A0A950RRV6-F1
#
_entry.id   AF-A0A950RRV6-F1
#
_cell.length_a   1.000
_cell.length_b   1.000
_cell.length_c   1.000
_cell.angle_alpha   90.00
_cell.angle_beta   90.00
_cell.angle_gamma   90.00
#
_symmetry.space_group_name_H-M   'P 1'
#
loop_
_entity.id
_entity.type
_entity.pdbx_description
1 polymer ?
#
loop_
_entity_poly.entity_id
_entity_poly.type
_entity_poly.pdbx_seq_one_letter_code
_entity_poly.pdbx_strand_id
1 'polypeptide(L)'
;MQHRQIYRLADLKAVGTTPRSNWSSPTLRTLTAAIVALAHTALALLFYRDIAGFSRQQPRGVDLDSPYGAVVQATTEPQDVIWAAPNEPLVYLQADRRPASTYAYYQPWLADSPSIAEALLRDLKTHRPPVIVFISDKHIPWFFSLPEPRDYAAAVYALLQSDYTPPTQPIPCCATSFSVMTWHQRCARACRTERPHAPVHPYGHTPLAAVLAHHPTTHT
;
A
#
# COMPACT_ATOMS: atom_id res chain seq x y z
N MET A 1 -54.66 36.82 8.76
CA MET A 1 -53.79 37.46 7.75
C MET A 1 -52.85 36.38 7.20
N GLN A 2 -53.21 35.50 6.27
CA GLN A 2 -53.71 35.64 4.89
C GLN A 2 -52.76 36.38 3.94
N HIS A 3 -51.91 35.62 3.23
CA HIS A 3 -51.72 35.79 1.79
C HIS A 3 -51.28 34.47 1.14
N ARG A 4 -52.25 33.73 0.59
CA ARG A 4 -52.04 32.65 -0.38
C ARG A 4 -51.98 33.30 -1.77
N GLN A 5 -50.82 33.26 -2.43
CA GLN A 5 -50.73 33.55 -3.86
C GLN A 5 -51.05 32.27 -4.64
N ILE A 6 -52.25 32.25 -5.22
CA ILE A 6 -52.70 31.23 -6.17
C ILE A 6 -52.22 31.69 -7.55
N TYR A 7 -51.14 31.10 -8.06
CA TYR A 7 -50.73 31.30 -9.45
C TYR A 7 -51.65 30.44 -10.34
N ARG A 8 -52.48 31.11 -11.14
CA ARG A 8 -53.31 30.50 -12.19
C ARG A 8 -52.40 29.91 -13.28
N LEU A 9 -52.33 28.59 -13.34
CA LEU A 9 -51.80 27.80 -14.46
C LEU A 9 -52.85 27.71 -15.58
N ALA A 10 -53.17 28.84 -16.22
CA ALA A 10 -54.00 28.85 -17.43
C ALA A 10 -53.35 29.79 -18.45
N ASP A 11 -53.25 29.31 -19.69
CA ASP A 11 -52.82 30.04 -20.90
C ASP A 11 -51.32 30.12 -21.26
N LEU A 12 -50.68 28.95 -21.36
CA LEU A 12 -49.56 28.74 -22.29
C LEU A 12 -49.88 27.61 -23.29
N LYS A 13 -51.04 27.71 -23.96
CA LYS A 13 -51.39 26.89 -25.13
C LYS A 13 -51.16 27.68 -26.43
N ALA A 14 -49.94 28.17 -26.63
CA ALA A 14 -49.50 28.71 -27.92
C ALA A 14 -47.98 28.57 -28.07
N VAL A 15 -47.43 27.40 -27.75
CA VAL A 15 -46.06 27.08 -28.14
C VAL A 15 -46.14 26.46 -29.52
N GLY A 16 -45.70 27.24 -30.51
CA GLY A 16 -45.67 26.86 -31.91
C GLY A 16 -45.09 25.47 -32.09
N THR A 17 -45.65 24.72 -33.03
CA THR A 17 -45.10 23.47 -33.53
C THR A 17 -43.69 23.73 -34.05
N THR A 18 -42.70 23.60 -33.18
CA THR A 18 -41.29 23.58 -33.57
C THR A 18 -41.14 22.52 -34.65
N PRO A 19 -40.53 22.83 -35.80
CA PRO A 19 -40.35 21.87 -36.88
C PRO A 19 -39.71 20.62 -36.28
N ARG A 20 -40.43 19.50 -36.36
CA ARG A 20 -39.98 18.19 -35.89
C ARG A 20 -38.70 17.92 -36.65
N SER A 21 -37.57 18.08 -35.98
CA SER A 21 -36.28 18.04 -36.62
C SER A 21 -36.02 16.62 -37.12
N ASN A 22 -35.91 16.44 -38.43
CA ASN A 22 -35.76 15.14 -39.11
C ASN A 22 -34.38 14.47 -38.88
N TRP A 23 -33.71 14.74 -37.74
CA TRP A 23 -32.44 14.14 -37.35
C TRP A 23 -32.53 12.63 -37.03
N SER A 24 -33.72 12.03 -37.15
CA SER A 24 -33.95 10.60 -36.99
C SER A 24 -33.82 9.82 -38.30
N SER A 25 -32.92 10.20 -39.22
CA SER A 25 -32.63 9.31 -40.33
C SER A 25 -31.91 8.06 -39.77
N PRO A 26 -32.32 6.84 -40.15
CA PRO A 26 -31.68 5.61 -39.67
C PRO A 26 -30.17 5.63 -39.97
N THR A 27 -29.78 6.23 -41.09
CA THR A 27 -28.38 6.41 -41.51
C THR A 27 -27.56 7.24 -40.51
N LEU A 28 -28.08 8.36 -40.00
CA LEU A 28 -27.39 9.19 -39.00
C LEU A 28 -27.22 8.45 -37.67
N ARG A 29 -28.20 7.62 -37.29
CA ARG A 29 -28.12 6.79 -36.07
C ARG A 29 -27.06 5.70 -36.20
N THR A 30 -27.03 4.99 -37.34
CA THR A 30 -26.03 3.95 -37.61
C THR A 30 -24.62 4.55 -37.66
N LEU A 31 -24.44 5.69 -38.31
CA LEU A 31 -23.15 6.37 -38.38
C LEU A 31 -22.66 6.83 -36.99
N THR A 32 -23.55 7.44 -36.21
CA THR A 32 -23.25 7.83 -34.82
C THR A 32 -22.85 6.61 -33.98
N ALA A 33 -23.61 5.52 -34.07
CA ALA A 33 -23.30 4.29 -33.34
C ALA A 33 -21.95 3.69 -33.73
N ALA A 34 -21.62 3.69 -35.03
CA ALA A 34 -20.33 3.23 -35.53
C ALA A 34 -19.17 4.08 -35.01
N ILE A 35 -19.31 5.41 -35.03
CA ILE A 35 -18.29 6.33 -34.49
C ILE A 35 -18.08 6.11 -32.99
N VAL A 36 -19.16 5.99 -32.23
CA VAL A 36 -19.09 5.72 -30.79
C VAL A 36 -18.41 4.38 -30.51
N ALA A 37 -18.77 3.34 -31.26
CA ALA A 37 -18.14 2.02 -31.12
C ALA A 37 -16.63 2.08 -31.41
N LEU A 38 -16.23 2.72 -32.52
CA LEU A 38 -14.83 2.90 -32.88
C LEU A 38 -14.04 3.68 -31.82
N ALA A 39 -14.64 4.77 -31.29
CA ALA A 39 -14.02 5.55 -30.22
C ALA A 39 -13.82 4.73 -28.94
N HIS A 40 -14.81 3.91 -28.55
CA HIS A 40 -14.69 3.02 -27.40
C HIS A 40 -13.62 1.95 -27.62
N THR A 41 -13.57 1.33 -28.81
CA THR A 41 -12.53 0.36 -29.13
C THR A 41 -11.14 0.99 -29.10
N ALA A 42 -10.97 2.19 -29.66
CA ALA A 42 -9.70 2.90 -29.62
C ALA A 42 -9.28 3.24 -28.18
N LEU A 43 -10.20 3.72 -27.34
CA LEU A 43 -9.92 4.01 -25.93
C LEU A 43 -9.54 2.75 -25.15
N ALA A 44 -10.25 1.64 -25.37
CA ALA A 44 -9.91 0.36 -24.78
C ALA A 44 -8.52 -0.11 -25.19
N LEU A 45 -8.17 -0.02 -26.48
CA LEU A 45 -6.84 -0.39 -26.97
C LEU A 45 -5.73 0.48 -26.38
N LEU A 46 -5.95 1.79 -26.24
CA LEU A 46 -5.00 2.69 -25.57
C LEU A 46 -4.84 2.32 -24.10
N PHE A 47 -5.95 2.11 -23.39
CA PHE A 47 -5.94 1.66 -22.00
C PHE A 47 -5.17 0.33 -21.84
N TYR A 48 -5.43 -0.66 -22.69
CA TYR A 48 -4.70 -1.93 -22.67
C TYR A 48 -3.22 -1.75 -23.01
N ARG A 49 -2.88 -0.90 -24.00
CA ARG A 49 -1.49 -0.62 -24.36
C ARG A 49 -0.75 0.05 -23.22
N ASP A 50 -1.35 1.03 -22.56
CA ASP A 50 -0.72 1.81 -21.50
C ASP A 50 -0.60 1.00 -20.21
N ILE A 51 -1.65 0.29 -19.81
CA ILE A 51 -1.57 -0.62 -18.66
C ILE A 51 -0.61 -1.76 -18.92
N ALA A 52 -0.72 -2.46 -20.06
CA ALA A 52 0.20 -3.55 -20.38
C ALA A 52 1.64 -3.05 -20.58
N GLY A 53 1.81 -1.84 -21.11
CA GLY A 53 3.09 -1.15 -21.22
C GLY A 53 3.68 -0.84 -19.85
N PHE A 54 2.89 -0.24 -18.96
CA PHE A 54 3.27 0.05 -17.58
C PHE A 54 3.63 -1.23 -16.82
N SER A 55 2.82 -2.28 -16.90
CA SER A 55 3.11 -3.59 -16.27
C SER A 55 4.31 -4.33 -16.89
N ARG A 56 4.73 -3.98 -18.12
CA ARG A 56 5.98 -4.50 -18.73
C ARG A 56 7.21 -3.68 -18.33
N GLN A 57 7.03 -2.38 -18.11
CA GLN A 57 8.08 -1.46 -17.66
C GLN A 57 8.33 -1.57 -16.17
N GLN A 58 7.33 -1.99 -15.39
CA GLN A 58 7.56 -2.40 -14.02
C GLN A 58 8.50 -3.60 -14.04
N PRO A 59 9.69 -3.45 -13.45
CA PRO A 59 10.69 -4.48 -13.54
C PRO A 59 10.16 -5.72 -12.80
N ARG A 60 9.85 -6.76 -13.60
CA ARG A 60 9.29 -8.02 -13.12
C ARG A 60 10.37 -8.72 -12.30
N GLY A 61 10.34 -8.52 -10.99
CA GLY A 61 11.28 -9.15 -10.06
C GLY A 61 12.60 -8.38 -9.87
N VAL A 62 12.56 -7.06 -9.66
CA VAL A 62 13.67 -6.42 -8.92
C VAL A 62 13.58 -6.95 -7.51
N ASP A 63 14.58 -7.74 -7.14
CA ASP A 63 14.77 -8.37 -5.84
C ASP A 63 13.46 -8.77 -5.16
N LEU A 64 13.03 -10.02 -5.40
CA LEU A 64 12.02 -10.69 -4.56
C LEU A 64 12.54 -10.94 -3.13
N ASP A 65 13.51 -10.14 -2.69
CA ASP A 65 14.14 -10.21 -1.41
C ASP A 65 13.69 -9.03 -0.55
N SER A 66 13.05 -9.35 0.58
CA SER A 66 12.81 -8.38 1.63
C SER A 66 14.13 -8.13 2.37
N PRO A 67 14.47 -6.87 2.66
CA PRO A 67 15.66 -6.54 3.45
C PRO A 67 15.57 -7.06 4.90
N TYR A 68 14.40 -7.51 5.35
CA TYR A 68 14.18 -8.01 6.69
C TYR A 68 14.28 -9.54 6.80
N GLY A 69 14.29 -10.29 5.69
CA GLY A 69 14.25 -11.74 5.69
C GLY A 69 15.39 -12.38 6.51
N ALA A 70 16.63 -11.94 6.27
CA ALA A 70 17.81 -12.44 6.98
C ALA A 70 17.79 -12.11 8.49
N VAL A 71 17.29 -10.93 8.87
CA VAL A 71 17.19 -10.53 10.28
C VAL A 71 16.16 -11.40 10.99
N VAL A 72 15.00 -11.62 10.38
CA VAL A 72 13.95 -12.48 10.94
C VAL A 72 14.48 -13.91 11.11
N GLN A 73 15.14 -14.47 10.09
CA GLN A 73 15.74 -15.81 10.19
C GLN A 73 16.76 -15.91 11.34
N ALA A 74 17.58 -14.87 11.55
CA ALA A 74 18.59 -14.86 12.59
C ALA A 74 18.04 -14.67 14.01
N THR A 75 16.79 -14.24 14.15
CA THR A 75 16.18 -13.84 15.44
C THR A 75 14.98 -14.68 15.84
N THR A 76 14.60 -15.67 15.03
CA THR A 76 13.44 -16.54 15.25
C THR A 76 13.74 -17.97 14.83
N GLU A 77 12.98 -18.93 15.37
CA GLU A 77 13.02 -20.35 15.01
C GLU A 77 11.95 -20.70 13.95
N PRO A 78 12.11 -21.76 13.14
CA PRO A 78 11.16 -22.16 12.09
C PRO A 78 9.69 -22.25 12.50
N GLN A 79 9.42 -22.70 13.72
CA GLN A 79 8.07 -22.84 14.26
C GLN A 79 7.44 -21.52 14.72
N ASP A 80 8.24 -20.47 14.91
CA ASP A 80 7.80 -19.18 15.41
C ASP A 80 6.84 -18.53 14.42
N VAL A 81 5.95 -17.71 14.99
CA VAL A 81 5.08 -16.83 14.22
C VAL A 81 5.65 -15.42 14.24
N ILE A 82 5.48 -14.70 13.13
CA ILE A 82 5.90 -13.30 13.01
C ILE A 82 4.73 -12.45 12.54
N TRP A 83 4.83 -11.14 12.70
CA TRP A 83 3.91 -10.22 12.04
C TRP A 83 4.68 -9.15 11.27
N ALA A 84 4.48 -9.11 9.96
CA ALA A 84 5.13 -8.18 9.04
C ALA A 84 4.09 -7.33 8.30
N ALA A 85 4.19 -6.01 8.43
CA ALA A 85 3.24 -5.04 7.89
C ALA A 85 3.91 -3.69 7.53
N PRO A 86 3.29 -2.89 6.65
CA PRO A 86 2.14 -3.22 5.79
C PRO A 86 2.56 -4.03 4.55
N ASN A 87 1.77 -5.07 4.23
CA ASN A 87 1.94 -5.96 3.07
C ASN A 87 3.40 -6.38 2.80
N GLU A 88 3.96 -7.22 3.68
CA GLU A 88 5.33 -7.75 3.56
C GLU A 88 5.33 -9.29 3.39
N PRO A 89 4.66 -9.85 2.34
CA PRO A 89 4.57 -11.29 2.15
C PRO A 89 5.95 -11.94 1.93
N LEU A 90 6.88 -11.21 1.32
CA LEU A 90 8.23 -11.71 1.06
C LEU A 90 9.00 -12.03 2.35
N VAL A 91 8.75 -11.30 3.44
CA VAL A 91 9.38 -11.60 4.74
C VAL A 91 9.02 -13.01 5.19
N TYR A 92 7.74 -13.39 5.12
CA TYR A 92 7.28 -14.72 5.51
C TYR A 92 7.84 -15.82 4.61
N LEU A 93 7.83 -15.58 3.29
CA LEU A 93 8.30 -16.54 2.30
C LEU A 93 9.80 -16.79 2.42
N GLN A 94 10.60 -15.73 2.58
CA GLN A 94 12.04 -15.85 2.74
C GLN A 94 12.42 -16.40 4.10
N ALA A 95 11.79 -15.91 5.16
CA ALA A 95 12.13 -16.33 6.51
C ALA A 95 11.59 -17.73 6.82
N ASP A 96 10.68 -18.29 6.03
CA ASP A 96 9.95 -19.53 6.33
C ASP A 96 9.30 -19.44 7.73
N ARG A 97 8.45 -18.43 7.91
CA ARG A 97 7.71 -18.18 9.16
C ARG A 97 6.22 -18.05 8.90
N ARG A 98 5.43 -18.52 9.87
CA ARG A 98 3.97 -18.39 9.81
C ARG A 98 3.52 -17.02 10.30
N PRO A 99 2.37 -16.50 9.83
CA PRO A 99 1.85 -15.24 10.33
C PRO A 99 1.22 -15.42 11.73
N ALA A 100 1.47 -14.46 12.61
CA ALA A 100 0.90 -14.39 13.96
C ALA A 100 -0.58 -13.99 13.95
N SER A 101 -1.06 -13.43 12.83
CA SER A 101 -2.47 -13.12 12.60
C SER A 101 -2.83 -13.40 11.15
N THR A 102 -4.06 -13.82 10.90
CA THR A 102 -4.60 -13.88 9.53
C THR A 102 -4.90 -12.49 8.96
N TYR A 103 -4.88 -11.45 9.82
CA TYR A 103 -5.09 -10.07 9.44
C TYR A 103 -3.75 -9.35 9.25
N ALA A 104 -3.61 -8.69 8.10
CA ALA A 104 -2.49 -7.80 7.79
C ALA A 104 -3.02 -6.50 7.20
N TYR A 105 -2.35 -5.38 7.53
CA TYR A 105 -2.64 -4.11 6.85
C TYR A 105 -2.02 -4.15 5.47
N TYR A 106 -2.84 -4.36 4.45
CA TYR A 106 -2.42 -4.17 3.07
C TYR A 106 -2.31 -2.69 2.71
N GLN A 107 -3.18 -1.88 3.31
CA GLN A 107 -3.32 -0.44 3.10
C GLN A 107 -3.62 0.24 4.44
N PRO A 108 -3.20 1.49 4.65
CA PRO A 108 -3.41 2.20 5.92
C PRO A 108 -4.87 2.22 6.39
N TRP A 109 -5.83 2.45 5.49
CA TRP A 109 -7.26 2.51 5.83
C TRP A 109 -7.88 1.18 6.26
N LEU A 110 -7.21 0.04 6.07
CA LEU A 110 -7.67 -1.23 6.64
C LEU A 110 -7.51 -1.26 8.16
N ALA A 111 -6.64 -0.41 8.72
CA ALA A 111 -6.52 -0.23 10.16
C ALA A 111 -7.71 0.51 10.77
N ASP A 112 -8.47 1.26 9.98
CA ASP A 112 -9.70 1.93 10.43
C ASP A 112 -10.86 0.96 10.63
N SER A 113 -10.75 -0.30 10.16
CA SER A 113 -11.77 -1.32 10.36
C SER A 113 -11.72 -1.86 11.80
N PRO A 114 -12.76 -1.64 12.63
CA PRO A 114 -12.71 -2.04 14.04
C PRO A 114 -12.56 -3.56 14.22
N SER A 115 -13.26 -4.36 13.40
CA SER A 115 -13.20 -5.82 13.49
C SER A 115 -11.82 -6.37 13.14
N ILE A 116 -11.15 -5.80 12.12
CA ILE A 116 -9.79 -6.20 11.73
C ILE A 116 -8.80 -5.78 12.83
N ALA A 117 -8.89 -4.54 13.31
CA ALA A 117 -8.00 -4.02 14.34
C ALA A 117 -8.12 -4.80 15.65
N GLU A 118 -9.34 -5.09 16.11
CA GLU A 118 -9.59 -5.87 17.33
C GLU A 118 -9.09 -7.31 17.20
N ALA A 119 -9.32 -7.96 16.07
CA ALA A 119 -8.83 -9.33 15.83
C ALA A 119 -7.30 -9.37 15.78
N LEU A 120 -6.68 -8.44 15.07
CA LEU A 120 -5.22 -8.33 15.01
C LEU A 120 -4.61 -8.07 16.40
N LEU A 121 -5.15 -7.12 17.16
CA LEU A 121 -4.66 -6.81 18.50
C LEU A 121 -4.76 -8.01 19.43
N ARG A 122 -5.85 -8.78 19.33
CA ARG A 122 -6.03 -10.03 20.07
C ARG A 122 -4.97 -11.04 19.68
N ASP A 123 -4.78 -11.28 18.38
CA ASP A 123 -3.80 -12.22 17.87
C ASP A 123 -2.37 -11.86 18.29
N LEU A 124 -1.99 -10.58 18.22
CA LEU A 124 -0.66 -10.12 18.65
C LEU A 124 -0.46 -10.29 20.16
N LYS A 125 -1.49 -10.05 20.99
CA LYS A 125 -1.42 -10.25 22.44
C LYS A 125 -1.39 -11.73 22.84
N THR A 126 -2.07 -12.58 22.09
CA THR A 126 -2.14 -14.03 22.33
C THR A 126 -0.86 -14.72 21.88
N HIS A 127 -0.42 -14.48 20.66
CA HIS A 127 0.72 -15.18 20.08
C HIS A 127 2.06 -14.57 20.47
N ARG A 128 2.10 -13.27 20.81
CA ARG A 128 3.31 -12.52 21.20
C ARG A 128 4.51 -12.86 20.31
N PRO A 129 4.41 -12.61 18.99
CA PRO A 129 5.46 -12.98 18.06
C PRO A 129 6.81 -12.40 18.53
N PRO A 130 7.90 -13.17 18.54
CA PRO A 130 9.20 -12.67 18.99
C PRO A 130 9.70 -11.49 18.15
N VAL A 131 9.26 -11.43 16.89
CA VAL A 131 9.63 -10.40 15.93
C VAL A 131 8.40 -9.83 15.23
N ILE A 132 8.34 -8.49 15.22
CA ILE A 132 7.42 -7.72 14.39
C ILE A 132 8.23 -6.86 13.41
N VAL A 133 7.90 -6.94 12.12
CA VAL A 133 8.42 -6.05 11.08
C VAL A 133 7.34 -5.03 10.76
N PHE A 134 7.52 -3.79 11.21
CA PHE A 134 6.56 -2.72 10.95
C PHE A 134 7.20 -1.58 10.18
N ILE A 135 6.88 -1.48 8.88
CA ILE A 135 7.44 -0.46 7.98
C ILE A 135 6.52 0.75 8.00
N SER A 136 6.81 1.68 8.90
CA SER A 136 6.02 2.88 9.10
C SER A 136 6.00 3.83 7.91
N ASP A 137 7.04 3.77 7.09
CA ASP A 137 7.40 4.76 6.09
C ASP A 137 7.31 4.21 4.67
N LYS A 138 6.69 3.03 4.48
CA LYS A 138 6.52 2.42 3.16
C LYS A 138 5.70 3.37 2.31
N HIS A 139 6.42 4.22 1.58
CA HIS A 139 5.86 5.16 0.65
C HIS A 139 5.45 4.36 -0.56
N ILE A 140 4.27 3.74 -0.48
CA ILE A 140 3.58 3.39 -1.71
C ILE A 140 3.42 4.74 -2.43
N PRO A 141 3.98 4.91 -3.64
CA PRO A 141 3.98 6.19 -4.34
C PRO A 141 2.55 6.52 -4.79
N TRP A 142 1.75 6.99 -3.85
CA TRP A 142 0.43 7.53 -4.09
C TRP A 142 0.58 9.03 -4.35
N PHE A 143 -0.39 9.60 -5.06
CA PHE A 143 -0.44 11.03 -5.35
C PHE A 143 -0.80 11.91 -4.13
N PHE A 144 -0.74 11.35 -2.92
CA PHE A 144 -1.06 12.05 -1.67
C PHE A 144 -0.18 11.53 -0.51
N SER A 145 0.08 12.40 0.46
CA SER A 145 0.78 12.02 1.69
C SER A 145 -0.04 11.00 2.48
N LEU A 146 0.58 9.86 2.82
CA LEU A 146 -0.03 8.89 3.71
C LEU A 146 0.03 9.39 5.16
N PRO A 147 -1.01 9.11 5.99
CA PRO A 147 -0.96 9.38 7.42
C PRO A 147 0.17 8.56 8.08
N GLU A 148 0.71 9.06 9.20
CA GLU A 148 1.69 8.29 9.95
C GLU A 148 1.02 7.09 10.65
N PRO A 149 1.74 5.99 10.94
CA PRO A 149 1.13 4.84 11.60
C PRO A 149 0.51 5.12 12.96
N ARG A 150 1.03 6.10 13.69
CA ARG A 150 0.41 6.55 14.95
C ARG A 150 -1.00 7.10 14.74
N ASP A 151 -1.31 7.58 13.54
CA ASP A 151 -2.59 8.18 13.19
C ASP A 151 -3.59 7.11 12.71
N TYR A 152 -3.17 6.23 11.79
CA TYR A 152 -4.09 5.24 11.19
C TYR A 152 -4.15 3.90 11.94
N ALA A 153 -3.10 3.53 12.69
CA ALA A 153 -3.02 2.26 13.41
C ALA A 153 -2.75 2.48 14.91
N ALA A 154 -3.33 3.55 15.49
CA ALA A 154 -3.01 4.04 16.83
C ALA A 154 -2.95 2.96 17.92
N ALA A 155 -3.94 2.05 17.97
CA ALA A 155 -3.99 1.01 18.98
C ALA A 155 -2.90 -0.07 18.81
N VAL A 156 -2.59 -0.46 17.57
CA VAL A 156 -1.48 -1.37 17.27
C VAL A 156 -0.17 -0.67 17.58
N TYR A 157 0.00 0.58 17.15
CA TYR A 157 1.20 1.36 17.43
C TYR A 157 1.44 1.51 18.95
N ALA A 158 0.40 1.76 19.73
CA ALA A 158 0.49 1.81 21.19
C ALA A 158 0.95 0.47 21.79
N LEU A 159 0.41 -0.66 21.31
CA LEU A 159 0.86 -2.01 21.73
C LEU A 159 2.34 -2.24 21.39
N LEU A 160 2.76 -1.84 20.19
CA LEU A 160 4.15 -2.01 19.75
C LEU A 160 5.12 -1.20 20.63
N GLN A 161 4.75 0.02 21.01
CA GLN A 161 5.56 0.87 21.88
C GLN A 161 5.61 0.37 23.33
N SER A 162 4.57 -0.29 23.82
CA SER A 162 4.53 -0.80 25.19
C SER A 162 5.22 -2.15 25.35
N ASP A 163 5.05 -3.05 24.38
CA ASP A 163 5.39 -4.48 24.54
C ASP A 163 6.65 -4.89 23.78
N TYR A 164 7.18 -4.00 22.94
CA TYR A 164 8.34 -4.29 22.11
C TYR A 164 9.34 -3.16 22.08
N THR A 165 10.62 -3.51 21.88
CA THR A 165 11.70 -2.53 21.73
C THR A 165 12.30 -2.60 20.33
N PRO A 166 12.60 -1.45 19.70
CA PRO A 166 13.45 -1.41 18.51
C PRO A 166 14.79 -2.09 18.75
N PRO A 167 15.38 -2.73 17.73
CA PRO A 167 16.64 -3.43 17.90
C PRO A 167 17.74 -2.38 18.13
N THR A 168 18.61 -2.62 19.12
CA THR A 168 19.66 -1.68 19.51
C THR A 168 20.72 -1.49 18.42
N GLN A 169 20.87 -2.47 17.53
CA GLN A 169 21.78 -2.38 16.40
C GLN A 169 21.00 -2.02 15.13
N PRO A 170 21.44 -0.99 14.38
CA PRO A 170 20.87 -0.72 13.06
C PRO A 170 21.08 -1.96 12.19
N ILE A 171 20.02 -2.36 11.49
CA ILE A 171 20.07 -3.45 10.52
C ILE A 171 21.23 -3.15 9.56
N PRO A 172 22.26 -4.01 9.46
CA PRO A 172 23.48 -3.68 8.74
C PRO A 172 23.14 -3.29 7.30
N CYS A 173 23.64 -2.13 6.85
CA CYS A 173 23.34 -1.46 5.58
C CYS A 173 23.55 -2.31 4.31
N CYS A 174 24.03 -3.53 4.43
CA CYS A 174 24.19 -4.47 3.32
C CYS A 174 22.89 -5.21 2.96
N ALA A 175 21.78 -5.00 3.69
CA ALA A 175 20.49 -5.60 3.36
C ALA A 175 19.75 -4.92 2.18
N THR A 176 20.21 -3.76 1.69
CA THR A 176 19.47 -2.95 0.70
C THR A 176 20.10 -2.91 -0.70
N SER A 177 21.15 -3.68 -0.99
CA SER A 177 21.68 -3.77 -2.35
C SER A 177 22.28 -5.15 -2.63
N PHE A 178 21.45 -6.05 -3.17
CA PHE A 178 21.92 -7.33 -3.71
C PHE A 178 21.82 -7.31 -5.23
N SER A 179 22.97 -7.13 -5.89
CA SER A 179 23.14 -7.59 -7.26
C SER A 179 24.11 -8.78 -7.19
N VAL A 180 23.70 -9.89 -7.80
CA VAL A 180 24.33 -11.21 -7.74
C VAL A 180 25.83 -11.18 -8.11
N MET A 181 26.73 -11.11 -7.12
CA MET A 181 28.10 -11.67 -7.20
C MET A 181 28.89 -11.51 -5.88
N THR A 182 29.24 -12.65 -5.26
CA THR A 182 30.30 -12.88 -4.25
C THR A 182 30.24 -12.07 -2.95
N TRP A 183 29.78 -12.75 -1.89
CA TRP A 183 29.28 -12.23 -0.61
C TRP A 183 30.31 -11.70 0.41
N HIS A 184 31.62 -11.82 0.19
CA HIS A 184 32.59 -11.60 1.30
C HIS A 184 33.58 -10.45 1.16
N GLN A 185 33.79 -9.84 -0.01
CA GLN A 185 34.83 -8.81 -0.17
C GLN A 185 34.33 -7.37 -0.37
N ARG A 186 33.01 -7.13 -0.49
CA ARG A 186 32.46 -5.76 -0.69
C ARG A 186 31.65 -5.18 0.48
N CYS A 187 31.15 -5.97 1.42
CA CYS A 187 30.43 -5.45 2.59
C CYS A 187 31.29 -4.48 3.43
N ALA A 188 32.59 -4.74 3.54
CA ALA A 188 33.53 -3.84 4.23
C ALA A 188 33.85 -2.54 3.45
N ARG A 189 33.61 -2.50 2.13
CA ARG A 189 33.82 -1.31 1.30
C ARG A 189 32.55 -0.45 1.18
N ALA A 190 31.36 -1.05 1.08
CA ALA A 190 30.11 -0.31 0.92
C ALA A 190 29.78 0.58 2.15
N CYS A 191 30.03 0.10 3.37
CA CYS A 191 29.87 0.93 4.59
C CYS A 191 30.99 1.96 4.78
N ARG A 192 32.07 1.92 3.98
CA ARG A 192 33.27 2.77 4.17
C ARG A 192 33.48 3.77 3.03
N THR A 193 32.71 3.67 1.95
CA THR A 193 32.77 4.62 0.82
C THR A 193 31.40 5.23 0.56
N GLU A 194 30.91 6.02 1.52
CA GLU A 194 30.07 7.17 1.13
C GLU A 194 30.92 8.06 0.22
N ARG A 195 30.70 7.95 -1.09
CA ARG A 195 31.07 9.02 -2.01
C ARG A 195 30.13 10.19 -1.69
N PRO A 196 30.63 11.41 -1.47
CA PRO A 196 29.81 12.57 -1.08
C PRO A 196 28.86 13.12 -2.17
N HIS A 197 28.46 12.32 -3.18
CA HIS A 197 27.71 12.81 -4.35
C HIS A 197 26.60 11.88 -4.87
N ALA A 198 26.13 10.89 -4.10
CA ALA A 198 24.85 10.29 -4.44
C ALA A 198 23.75 11.33 -4.16
N PRO A 199 22.87 11.68 -5.13
CA PRO A 199 21.80 12.63 -4.89
C PRO A 199 20.95 12.11 -3.74
N VAL A 200 20.93 12.89 -2.66
CA VAL A 200 20.06 12.70 -1.51
C VAL A 200 18.65 12.59 -2.05
N HIS A 201 18.01 11.43 -1.86
CA HIS A 201 16.57 11.32 -2.07
C HIS A 201 15.92 12.42 -1.22
N PRO A 202 15.07 13.30 -1.78
CA PRO A 202 14.61 14.52 -1.09
C PRO A 202 13.75 14.28 0.16
N TYR A 203 13.54 13.02 0.54
CA TYR A 203 12.80 12.60 1.72
C TYR A 203 13.79 12.02 2.74
N GLY A 204 14.51 12.92 3.43
CA GLY A 204 15.51 12.60 4.45
C GLY A 204 14.92 12.15 5.79
N HIS A 205 14.00 11.18 5.78
CA HIS A 205 13.55 10.50 6.99
C HIS A 205 14.22 9.14 7.06
N THR A 206 14.93 8.89 8.17
CA THR A 206 15.44 7.56 8.48
C THR A 206 14.26 6.60 8.55
N PRO A 207 14.24 5.50 7.76
CA PRO A 207 13.13 4.55 7.77
C PRO A 207 12.96 4.02 9.19
N LEU A 208 11.80 4.26 9.79
CA LEU A 208 11.41 3.69 11.09
C LEU A 208 10.88 2.26 10.85
N ALA A 209 11.62 1.48 10.06
CA ALA A 209 11.41 0.05 9.97
C ALA A 209 12.03 -0.59 11.20
N ALA A 210 11.22 -0.78 12.23
CA ALA A 210 11.67 -1.41 13.45
C ALA A 210 11.41 -2.92 13.37
N VAL A 211 12.48 -3.71 13.45
CA VAL A 211 12.39 -5.12 13.85
C VAL A 211 12.26 -5.13 15.36
N LEU A 212 11.02 -5.18 15.82
CA LEU A 212 10.69 -5.06 17.23
C LEU A 212 10.84 -6.43 17.91
N ALA A 213 11.66 -6.50 18.96
CA ALA A 213 11.83 -7.71 19.76
C ALA A 213 10.92 -7.65 21.00
N HIS A 214 10.27 -8.77 21.32
CA HIS A 214 9.39 -8.85 22.49
C HIS A 214 10.19 -8.79 23.80
N HIS A 215 9.67 -8.08 24.81
CA HIS A 215 10.26 -8.10 26.14
C HIS A 215 10.14 -9.50 26.76
N PRO A 216 11.23 -10.10 27.27
CA PRO A 216 11.08 -11.26 28.14
C PRO A 216 10.41 -10.79 29.43
N THR A 217 9.13 -11.13 29.62
CA THR A 217 8.47 -10.93 30.91
C THR A 217 9.16 -11.86 31.91
N THR A 218 9.98 -11.29 32.79
CA THR A 218 10.47 -11.99 33.98
C THR A 218 9.26 -12.33 34.84
N HIS A 219 8.77 -13.56 34.72
CA HIS A 219 7.79 -14.11 35.64
C HIS A 219 8.50 -14.27 37.00
N THR A 220 8.28 -13.30 37.89
CA THR A 220 8.51 -13.41 39.33
C THR A 220 7.34 -14.06 40.02
#